data_AF-A0A938NVI3-F1
#
_entry.id   AF-A0A938NVI3-F1
#
_cell.length_a   1.000
_cell.length_b   1.000
_cell.length_c   1.000
_cell.angle_alpha   90.00
_cell.angle_beta   90.00
_cell.angle_gamma   90.00
#
_symmetry.space_group_name_H-M   'P 1'
#
loop_
_entity.id
_entity.type
_entity.pdbx_description
1 polymer ?
#
loop_
_entity_poly.entity_id
_entity_poly.type
_entity_poly.pdbx_seq_one_letter_code
_entity_poly.pdbx_strand_id
1 'polypeptide(L)'
;MKKHNRLTLVIMAIAGFIQSGIAADTNVFLNGLGDNDWNNADNWQYQRVALPPDIASLGRSAAVVLTTSNLTGAVRLGCIGFSSLIIDGGSLTALNPADWNSVGYNDPASLTIQNGGSLTTASILLVGRKNSRGGTVVIRQGSLRVKEYAHNKYYQGTEIINTRTTIYPEGVLEADLMDLNAGVLDIAGGTVIIRQSNPENLDKWIKEGRIVAMGGLDGWVVNVAIDEETGWVTLTAKQEEVLLGMLSTHRMI
;
A
#
# COMPACT_ATOMS: atom_id res chain seq x y z
N MET A 1 63.37 -12.98 15.48
CA MET A 1 62.25 -12.03 15.31
C MET A 1 60.92 -12.77 15.45
N LYS A 2 60.25 -12.67 16.60
CA LYS A 2 58.92 -13.29 16.82
C LYS A 2 57.84 -12.33 16.30
N LYS A 3 57.08 -12.75 15.28
CA LYS A 3 55.90 -12.03 14.78
C LYS A 3 54.76 -12.19 15.79
N HIS A 4 54.33 -11.09 16.40
CA HIS A 4 53.12 -11.04 17.21
C HIS A 4 51.90 -10.79 16.30
N ASN A 5 51.05 -11.80 16.15
CA ASN A 5 49.73 -11.65 15.54
C ASN A 5 48.82 -10.90 16.53
N ARG A 6 48.39 -9.69 16.17
CA ARG A 6 47.36 -8.95 16.92
C ARG A 6 45.99 -9.46 16.48
N LEU A 7 45.34 -10.22 17.36
CA LEU A 7 43.92 -10.56 17.22
C LEU A 7 43.11 -9.27 17.43
N THR A 8 42.42 -8.81 16.39
CA THR A 8 41.48 -7.69 16.50
C THR A 8 40.16 -8.24 17.00
N LEU A 9 39.83 -7.97 18.26
CA LEU A 9 38.55 -8.32 18.87
C LEU A 9 37.49 -7.31 18.35
N VAL A 10 36.65 -7.74 17.41
CA VAL A 10 35.48 -6.97 16.97
C VAL A 10 34.38 -7.18 18.01
N ILE A 11 34.20 -6.20 18.89
CA ILE A 11 33.06 -6.16 19.81
C ILE A 11 31.83 -5.73 19.00
N MET A 12 31.02 -6.70 18.55
CA MET A 12 29.66 -6.41 18.09
C MET A 12 28.83 -6.00 19.31
N ALA A 13 28.58 -4.70 19.45
CA ALA A 13 27.58 -4.19 20.38
C ALA A 13 26.19 -4.63 19.90
N ILE A 14 25.69 -5.75 20.41
CA ILE A 14 24.27 -6.07 20.36
C ILE A 14 23.60 -5.11 21.35
N ALA A 15 23.04 -4.01 20.82
CA ALA A 15 22.12 -3.19 21.59
C ALA A 15 20.88 -4.06 21.90
N GLY A 16 20.84 -4.59 23.11
CA GLY A 16 19.65 -5.25 23.65
C GLY A 16 18.52 -4.24 23.69
N PHE A 17 17.57 -4.36 22.76
CA PHE A 17 16.29 -3.68 22.84
C PHE A 17 15.55 -4.29 24.04
N ILE A 18 15.62 -3.64 25.19
CA ILE A 18 14.66 -3.88 26.27
C ILE A 18 13.34 -3.31 25.75
N GLN A 19 12.53 -4.18 25.15
CA GLN A 19 11.13 -3.89 24.82
C GLN A 19 10.35 -3.87 26.14
N SER A 20 10.59 -2.84 26.95
CA SER A 20 9.61 -2.41 27.94
C SER A 20 8.31 -2.15 27.17
N GLY A 21 7.18 -2.62 27.69
CA GLY A 21 5.87 -2.51 27.06
C GLY A 21 5.38 -1.07 26.98
N ILE A 22 6.06 -0.25 26.18
CA ILE A 22 5.59 1.06 25.74
C ILE A 22 4.40 0.73 24.85
N ALA A 23 3.20 1.02 25.34
CA ALA A 23 2.00 0.95 24.52
C ALA A 23 2.25 1.77 23.24
N ALA A 24 1.70 1.33 22.11
CA ALA A 24 1.80 2.09 20.87
C ALA A 24 1.13 3.46 21.07
N ASP A 25 1.94 4.49 21.32
CA ASP A 25 1.45 5.85 21.42
C ASP A 25 1.18 6.38 20.01
N THR A 26 0.07 7.08 19.85
CA THR A 26 -0.21 7.77 18.60
C THR A 26 0.63 9.04 18.55
N ASN A 27 1.55 9.13 17.58
CA ASN A 27 2.31 10.34 17.30
C ASN A 27 1.67 11.03 16.10
N VAL A 28 1.07 12.19 16.34
CA VAL A 28 0.29 12.92 15.36
C VAL A 28 1.17 13.90 14.59
N PHE A 29 1.07 13.90 13.26
CA PHE A 29 1.65 14.95 12.44
C PHE A 29 0.78 16.22 12.53
N LEU A 30 1.34 17.26 13.14
CA LEU A 30 0.70 18.55 13.39
C LEU A 30 1.04 19.61 12.34
N ASN A 31 2.11 19.44 11.56
CA ASN A 31 2.64 20.49 10.67
C ASN A 31 2.96 21.79 11.46
N GLY A 32 3.88 21.69 12.42
CA GLY A 32 4.22 22.77 13.35
C GLY A 32 4.98 23.93 12.69
N LEU A 33 5.71 23.67 11.60
CA LEU A 33 6.52 24.67 10.90
C LEU A 33 5.98 25.09 9.52
N GLY A 34 4.88 24.50 9.07
CA GLY A 34 4.31 24.79 7.76
C GLY A 34 4.99 24.07 6.60
N ASP A 35 6.06 23.30 6.85
CA ASP A 35 6.59 22.36 5.85
C ASP A 35 5.89 20.99 5.98
N ASN A 36 5.79 20.27 4.88
CA ASN A 36 5.12 18.98 4.84
C ASN A 36 6.11 17.81 4.91
N ASP A 37 7.33 18.03 5.44
CA ASP A 37 8.35 16.99 5.48
C ASP A 37 8.08 16.02 6.64
N TRP A 38 7.95 14.73 6.33
CA TRP A 38 7.84 13.65 7.31
C TRP A 38 9.01 13.65 8.31
N ASN A 39 10.22 13.98 7.84
CA ASN A 39 11.44 13.90 8.65
C ASN A 39 11.64 15.08 9.59
N ASN A 40 10.86 16.14 9.42
CA ASN A 40 10.97 17.29 10.30
C ASN A 40 10.29 16.99 11.64
N ALA A 41 11.10 16.82 12.68
CA ALA A 41 10.66 16.52 14.04
C ALA A 41 9.64 17.53 14.59
N ASP A 42 9.76 18.81 14.21
CA ASP A 42 8.86 19.88 14.66
C ASP A 42 7.45 19.76 14.07
N ASN A 43 7.27 18.93 13.04
CA ASN A 43 5.95 18.61 12.51
C ASN A 43 5.17 17.59 13.33
N TRP A 44 5.77 16.99 14.36
CA TRP A 44 5.16 15.92 15.13
C TRP A 44 4.81 16.37 16.54
N GLN A 45 3.74 15.80 17.10
CA GLN A 45 3.21 16.13 18.43
C GLN A 45 4.25 16.06 19.54
N TYR A 46 5.15 15.08 19.46
CA TYR A 46 6.21 14.89 20.47
C TYR A 46 7.54 15.54 20.09
N GLN A 47 7.55 16.46 19.11
CA GLN A 47 8.77 17.10 18.59
C GLN A 47 9.84 16.07 18.18
N ARG A 48 9.37 14.94 17.62
CA ARG A 48 10.18 13.84 17.11
C ARG A 48 9.38 13.09 16.05
N VAL A 49 10.06 12.63 15.01
CA VAL A 49 9.48 11.73 14.00
C VAL A 49 8.88 10.50 14.68
N ALA A 50 7.75 10.02 14.15
CA ALA A 50 7.18 8.75 14.60
C ALA A 50 8.17 7.60 14.36
N LEU A 51 8.44 6.82 15.41
CA LEU A 51 9.38 5.70 15.40
C LEU A 51 8.70 4.49 16.05
N PRO A 52 9.09 3.24 15.77
CA PRO A 52 8.52 2.09 16.47
C PRO A 52 8.68 2.24 18.00
N PRO A 53 7.64 1.98 18.81
CA PRO A 53 6.36 1.35 18.46
C PRO A 53 5.22 2.31 18.07
N ASP A 54 5.49 3.59 17.84
CA ASP A 54 4.48 4.61 17.59
C ASP A 54 3.51 4.26 16.45
N ILE A 55 2.28 4.75 16.56
CA ILE A 55 1.37 4.87 15.43
C ILE A 55 1.55 6.26 14.82
N ALA A 56 2.11 6.33 13.61
CA ALA A 56 2.17 7.55 12.84
C ALA A 56 0.76 7.91 12.34
N SER A 57 0.18 8.98 12.88
CA SER A 57 -1.17 9.43 12.53
C SER A 57 -1.11 10.75 11.80
N LEU A 58 -1.66 10.80 10.58
CA LEU A 58 -1.75 12.04 9.81
C LEU A 58 -3.19 12.58 9.84
N GLY A 59 -3.33 13.82 10.29
CA GLY A 59 -4.55 14.61 10.12
C GLY A 59 -4.18 16.05 9.83
N ARG A 60 -4.48 16.51 8.61
CA ARG A 60 -4.46 17.91 8.10
C ARG A 60 -4.35 17.86 6.57
N SER A 61 -4.88 18.90 5.92
CA SER A 61 -5.22 18.91 4.50
C SER A 61 -4.04 18.97 3.52
N ALA A 62 -2.83 19.32 3.98
CA ALA A 62 -1.65 19.33 3.12
C ALA A 62 -1.01 17.94 3.05
N ALA A 63 -0.50 17.57 1.87
CA ALA A 63 0.12 16.28 1.67
C ALA A 63 1.49 16.22 2.34
N VAL A 64 1.65 15.29 3.28
CA VAL A 64 2.93 14.97 3.92
C VAL A 64 3.80 14.22 2.92
N VAL A 65 5.07 14.60 2.80
CA VAL A 65 6.01 14.04 1.85
C VAL A 65 7.11 13.31 2.61
N LEU A 66 7.39 12.08 2.19
CA LEU A 66 8.48 11.24 2.69
C LEU A 66 9.46 10.96 1.55
N THR A 67 10.67 11.50 1.65
CA THR A 67 11.74 11.38 0.64
C THR A 67 12.91 10.49 1.07
N THR A 68 12.91 10.02 2.31
CA THR A 68 13.97 9.18 2.89
C THR A 68 13.38 7.91 3.49
N SER A 69 14.24 7.00 3.94
CA SER A 69 13.83 5.77 4.60
C SER A 69 13.47 6.01 6.07
N ASN A 70 12.32 5.50 6.50
CA ASN A 70 11.80 5.61 7.86
C ASN A 70 11.12 4.33 8.35
N LEU A 71 11.03 4.21 9.67
CA LEU A 71 10.36 3.13 10.39
C LEU A 71 9.27 3.71 11.28
N THR A 72 8.19 2.96 11.47
CA THR A 72 7.13 3.27 12.45
C THR A 72 6.53 1.97 12.98
N GLY A 73 5.69 2.02 14.02
CA GLY A 73 4.88 0.88 14.43
C GLY A 73 3.75 0.62 13.42
N ALA A 74 2.92 1.64 13.20
CA ALA A 74 1.83 1.61 12.21
C ALA A 74 1.59 2.97 11.57
N VAL A 75 0.82 3.02 10.48
CA VAL A 75 0.42 4.24 9.76
C VAL A 75 -1.10 4.35 9.73
N ARG A 76 -1.65 5.48 10.17
CA ARG A 76 -3.08 5.79 10.10
C ARG A 76 -3.32 7.12 9.39
N LEU A 77 -3.86 7.04 8.18
CA LEU A 77 -4.29 8.20 7.42
C LEU A 77 -5.81 8.36 7.54
N GLY A 78 -6.27 9.59 7.77
CA GLY A 78 -7.69 9.90 7.96
C GLY A 78 -8.19 9.62 9.37
N CYS A 79 -7.34 9.60 10.39
CA CYS A 79 -7.77 9.33 11.78
C CYS A 79 -8.45 10.55 12.41
N ILE A 80 -7.92 11.74 12.11
CA ILE A 80 -8.29 13.03 12.71
C ILE A 80 -8.40 14.10 11.60
N GLY A 81 -9.32 13.89 10.66
CA GLY A 81 -9.50 14.75 9.48
C GLY A 81 -8.80 14.25 8.24
N PHE A 82 -9.04 14.96 7.12
CA PHE A 82 -8.41 14.67 5.83
C PHE A 82 -6.90 14.60 5.94
N SER A 83 -6.29 13.61 5.29
CA SER A 83 -4.83 13.57 5.17
C SER A 83 -4.35 12.92 3.89
N SER A 84 -3.11 13.25 3.53
CA SER A 84 -2.44 12.70 2.36
C SER A 84 -0.98 12.41 2.72
N LEU A 85 -0.51 11.24 2.32
CA LEU A 85 0.89 10.83 2.39
C LEU A 85 1.40 10.57 0.97
N ILE A 86 2.52 11.19 0.62
CA ILE A 86 3.27 10.94 -0.60
C ILE A 86 4.63 10.35 -0.20
N ILE A 87 4.90 9.13 -0.63
CA ILE A 87 6.22 8.51 -0.52
C ILE A 87 6.91 8.72 -1.86
N ASP A 88 7.86 9.65 -1.88
CA ASP A 88 8.50 10.18 -3.08
C ASP A 88 9.98 9.79 -3.11
N GLY A 89 10.28 8.59 -3.63
CA GLY A 89 11.62 7.99 -3.60
C GLY A 89 12.10 7.49 -2.22
N GLY A 90 11.40 7.87 -1.13
CA GLY A 90 11.66 7.37 0.22
C GLY A 90 11.13 5.96 0.48
N SER A 91 11.29 5.47 1.70
CA SER A 91 10.66 4.20 2.12
C SER A 91 10.07 4.30 3.51
N LEU A 92 8.93 3.65 3.73
CA LEU A 92 8.31 3.55 5.05
C LEU A 92 8.06 2.08 5.38
N THR A 93 8.52 1.64 6.55
CA THR A 93 8.20 0.30 7.06
C THR A 93 7.46 0.40 8.38
N ALA A 94 6.22 -0.08 8.40
CA ALA A 94 5.40 -0.23 9.59
C ALA A 94 5.58 -1.63 10.19
N LEU A 95 6.25 -1.71 11.34
CA LEU A 95 6.80 -2.95 11.90
C LEU A 95 5.87 -3.69 12.87
N ASN A 96 4.79 -3.07 13.36
CA ASN A 96 3.95 -3.68 14.37
C ASN A 96 2.92 -4.64 13.73
N PRO A 97 3.03 -5.97 13.95
CA PRO A 97 2.10 -6.94 13.37
C PRO A 97 0.73 -6.96 14.07
N ALA A 98 0.63 -6.42 15.29
CA ALA A 98 -0.59 -6.42 16.09
C ALA A 98 -1.49 -5.20 15.82
N ASP A 99 -0.97 -4.16 15.18
CA ASP A 99 -1.71 -2.94 14.85
C ASP A 99 -2.02 -2.86 13.37
N TRP A 100 -3.23 -2.40 13.02
CA TRP A 100 -3.63 -2.21 11.63
C TRP A 100 -3.11 -0.89 11.06
N ASN A 101 -2.79 -0.91 9.77
CA ASN A 101 -2.51 0.27 8.97
C ASN A 101 -3.78 0.70 8.24
N SER A 102 -3.89 1.97 7.87
CA SER A 102 -5.08 2.46 7.18
C SER A 102 -4.85 3.66 6.28
N VAL A 103 -5.59 3.68 5.19
CA VAL A 103 -5.84 4.85 4.34
C VAL A 103 -7.34 5.10 4.34
N GLY A 104 -7.77 6.17 4.99
CA GLY A 104 -9.19 6.49 5.16
C GLY A 104 -9.77 5.83 6.41
N TYR A 105 -9.21 6.14 7.58
CA TYR A 105 -9.59 5.49 8.84
C TYR A 105 -10.99 5.93 9.32
N ASN A 106 -11.23 7.24 9.47
CA ASN A 106 -12.51 7.87 9.81
C ASN A 106 -12.91 8.90 8.74
N ASP A 107 -11.92 9.63 8.23
CA ASP A 107 -12.05 10.68 7.22
C ASP A 107 -11.36 10.28 5.91
N PRO A 108 -11.66 10.94 4.77
CA PRO A 108 -10.97 10.65 3.52
C PRO A 108 -9.47 10.82 3.63
N ALA A 109 -8.73 9.86 3.10
CA ALA A 109 -7.29 9.99 3.04
C ALA A 109 -6.72 9.40 1.74
N SER A 110 -5.51 9.84 1.42
CA SER A 110 -4.78 9.33 0.26
C SER A 110 -3.36 8.91 0.60
N LEU A 111 -2.92 7.85 -0.07
CA LEU A 111 -1.53 7.40 -0.12
C LEU A 111 -1.08 7.41 -1.58
N THR A 112 0.02 8.10 -1.88
CA THR A 112 0.68 8.05 -3.18
C THR A 112 2.09 7.52 -3.02
N ILE A 113 2.47 6.54 -3.83
CA ILE A 113 3.83 6.00 -3.91
C ILE A 113 4.35 6.30 -5.31
N GLN A 114 5.47 7.01 -5.41
CA GLN A 114 6.03 7.47 -6.67
C GLN A 114 7.57 7.55 -6.61
N ASN A 115 8.19 7.73 -7.78
CA ASN A 115 9.63 7.92 -7.93
C ASN A 115 10.48 6.82 -7.27
N GLY A 116 10.00 5.57 -7.32
CA GLY A 116 10.66 4.42 -6.71
C GLY A 116 10.44 4.27 -5.20
N GLY A 117 9.52 5.06 -4.63
CA GLY A 117 9.18 4.99 -3.21
C GLY A 117 8.59 3.65 -2.79
N SER A 118 8.55 3.37 -1.48
CA SER A 118 7.93 2.13 -0.99
C SER A 118 7.24 2.24 0.37
N LEU A 119 6.19 1.44 0.56
CA LEU A 119 5.57 1.19 1.86
C LEU A 119 5.54 -0.32 2.12
N THR A 120 6.04 -0.75 3.27
CA THR A 120 5.91 -2.12 3.77
C THR A 120 5.16 -2.15 5.09
N THR A 121 4.17 -3.02 5.24
CA THR A 121 3.44 -3.21 6.51
C THR A 121 3.52 -4.65 7.01
N ALA A 122 3.84 -4.81 8.30
CA ALA A 122 3.87 -6.11 8.97
C ALA A 122 2.46 -6.70 9.22
N SER A 123 1.42 -5.88 9.07
CA SER A 123 0.01 -6.21 9.31
C SER A 123 -0.88 -5.80 8.12
N ILE A 124 -2.20 -5.87 8.33
CA ILE A 124 -3.20 -5.42 7.36
C ILE A 124 -3.08 -3.93 7.03
N LEU A 125 -3.26 -3.59 5.75
CA LEU A 125 -3.57 -2.24 5.30
C LEU A 125 -5.05 -2.16 4.88
N LEU A 126 -5.82 -1.40 5.64
CA LEU A 126 -7.23 -1.12 5.36
C LEU A 126 -7.36 0.13 4.50
N VAL A 127 -7.92 0.00 3.29
CA VAL A 127 -8.29 1.15 2.46
C VAL A 127 -9.80 1.36 2.59
N GLY A 128 -10.17 2.46 3.24
CA GLY A 128 -11.51 2.68 3.76
C GLY A 128 -11.79 1.77 4.97
N ARG A 129 -11.85 2.35 6.16
CA ARG A 129 -12.35 1.68 7.37
C ARG A 129 -13.82 2.08 7.59
N LYS A 130 -14.56 1.24 8.32
CA LYS A 130 -16.02 1.37 8.60
C LYS A 130 -16.52 2.83 8.67
N ASN A 131 -17.50 3.19 7.85
CA ASN A 131 -18.11 4.53 7.71
C ASN A 131 -17.17 5.65 7.27
N SER A 132 -15.93 5.34 6.86
CA SER A 132 -15.05 6.33 6.24
C SER A 132 -15.64 6.79 4.92
N ARG A 133 -15.42 8.06 4.61
CA ARG A 133 -15.80 8.69 3.34
C ARG A 133 -14.85 8.31 2.18
N GLY A 134 -14.10 7.20 2.30
CA GLY A 134 -13.23 6.64 1.26
C GLY A 134 -11.73 6.68 1.60
N GLY A 135 -10.96 5.78 0.98
CA GLY A 135 -9.50 5.80 0.96
C GLY A 135 -8.99 5.69 -0.47
N THR A 136 -7.97 6.45 -0.82
CA THR A 136 -7.36 6.39 -2.15
C THR A 136 -5.89 5.96 -2.05
N VAL A 137 -5.53 4.89 -2.75
CA VAL A 137 -4.13 4.49 -2.90
C VAL A 137 -3.72 4.62 -4.36
N VAL A 138 -2.60 5.28 -4.63
CA VAL A 138 -2.04 5.41 -5.97
C VAL A 138 -0.60 4.94 -5.94
N ILE A 139 -0.27 3.94 -6.75
CA ILE A 139 1.11 3.50 -6.94
C ILE A 139 1.51 3.88 -8.36
N ARG A 140 2.27 4.97 -8.50
CA ARG A 140 2.78 5.47 -9.78
C ARG A 140 4.02 4.71 -10.22
N GLN A 141 5.03 4.68 -9.35
CA GLN A 141 6.31 4.04 -9.59
C GLN A 141 6.89 3.68 -8.22
N GLY A 142 7.09 2.39 -7.94
CA GLY A 142 7.48 1.91 -6.62
C GLY A 142 6.62 0.75 -6.13
N SER A 143 6.66 0.48 -4.82
CA SER A 143 6.06 -0.73 -4.26
C SER A 143 5.26 -0.51 -2.98
N LEU A 144 4.13 -1.21 -2.90
CA LEU A 144 3.37 -1.41 -1.66
C LEU A 144 3.39 -2.89 -1.32
N ARG A 145 3.97 -3.25 -0.18
CA ARG A 145 4.00 -4.64 0.31
C ARG A 145 3.28 -4.75 1.65
N VAL A 146 2.27 -5.60 1.72
CA VAL A 146 1.44 -5.72 2.94
C VAL A 146 1.20 -7.17 3.30
N LYS A 147 0.98 -7.45 4.59
CA LYS A 147 0.57 -8.79 5.02
C LYS A 147 -0.83 -9.11 4.51
N GLU A 148 -1.75 -8.19 4.70
CA GLU A 148 -3.11 -8.31 4.17
C GLU A 148 -3.51 -6.97 3.57
N TYR A 149 -4.10 -7.03 2.39
CA TYR A 149 -4.63 -5.86 1.70
C TYR A 149 -6.15 -5.93 1.67
N ALA A 150 -6.83 -4.94 2.24
CA ALA A 150 -8.29 -4.98 2.26
C ALA A 150 -8.95 -3.65 1.95
N HIS A 151 -10.02 -3.72 1.14
CA HIS A 151 -10.91 -2.58 0.92
C HIS A 151 -12.18 -2.78 1.73
N ASN A 152 -12.51 -1.82 2.60
CA ASN A 152 -13.81 -1.76 3.29
C ASN A 152 -14.18 -3.05 4.05
N LYS A 153 -13.20 -3.78 4.60
CA LYS A 153 -13.39 -5.06 5.28
C LYS A 153 -14.47 -5.04 6.37
N TYR A 154 -14.54 -3.94 7.12
CA TYR A 154 -15.50 -3.76 8.23
C TYR A 154 -16.73 -2.94 7.85
N TYR A 155 -16.94 -2.69 6.56
CA TYR A 155 -18.10 -1.98 6.09
C TYR A 155 -19.36 -2.84 6.17
N GLN A 156 -20.43 -2.25 6.71
CA GLN A 156 -21.73 -2.91 6.91
C GLN A 156 -22.90 -2.07 6.36
N GLY A 157 -22.61 -0.96 5.65
CA GLY A 157 -23.63 -0.05 5.14
C GLY A 157 -24.05 -0.37 3.69
N THR A 158 -24.99 0.42 3.18
CA THR A 158 -25.53 0.31 1.81
C THR A 158 -25.09 1.45 0.88
N GLU A 159 -24.43 2.48 1.43
CA GLU A 159 -23.86 3.61 0.70
C GLU A 159 -22.71 3.18 -0.24
N ILE A 160 -22.52 3.94 -1.31
CA ILE A 160 -21.38 3.78 -2.22
C ILE A 160 -20.14 4.37 -1.52
N ILE A 161 -19.16 3.54 -1.19
CA ILE A 161 -17.88 4.01 -0.68
C ILE A 161 -16.94 4.28 -1.84
N ASN A 162 -16.40 5.50 -1.88
CA ASN A 162 -15.39 5.93 -2.84
C ASN A 162 -13.97 5.48 -2.42
N THR A 163 -13.80 4.16 -2.23
CA THR A 163 -12.48 3.56 -2.02
C THR A 163 -11.93 3.16 -3.38
N ARG A 164 -10.72 3.62 -3.68
CA ARG A 164 -10.06 3.29 -4.93
C ARG A 164 -8.59 3.03 -4.73
N THR A 165 -8.07 2.07 -5.46
CA THR A 165 -6.64 1.86 -5.61
C THR A 165 -6.30 1.80 -7.07
N THR A 166 -5.27 2.53 -7.49
CA THR A 166 -4.83 2.55 -8.89
C THR A 166 -3.34 2.25 -8.95
N ILE A 167 -3.00 1.22 -9.73
CA ILE A 167 -1.63 0.77 -9.94
C ILE A 167 -1.23 1.11 -11.37
N TYR A 168 -0.41 2.15 -11.54
CA TYR A 168 0.10 2.63 -12.83
C TYR A 168 1.30 1.79 -13.31
N PRO A 169 1.78 2.01 -14.55
CA PRO A 169 2.96 1.31 -15.05
C PRO A 169 4.14 1.50 -14.09
N GLU A 170 4.91 0.43 -13.83
CA GLU A 170 6.02 0.39 -12.85
C GLU A 170 5.60 0.43 -11.36
N GLY A 171 4.31 0.54 -11.08
CA GLY A 171 3.75 0.32 -9.74
C GLY A 171 3.56 -1.17 -9.44
N VAL A 172 3.88 -1.58 -8.21
CA VAL A 172 3.68 -2.94 -7.72
C VAL A 172 2.93 -2.94 -6.39
N LEU A 173 1.82 -3.67 -6.32
CA LEU A 173 1.17 -4.05 -5.06
C LEU A 173 1.42 -5.52 -4.79
N GLU A 174 2.02 -5.84 -3.66
CA GLU A 174 2.23 -7.20 -3.19
C GLU A 174 1.50 -7.42 -1.87
N ALA A 175 0.68 -8.46 -1.79
CA ALA A 175 -0.05 -8.81 -0.59
C ALA A 175 0.02 -10.31 -0.32
N ASP A 176 0.18 -10.73 0.94
CA ASP A 176 0.03 -12.16 1.23
C ASP A 176 -1.44 -12.57 1.09
N LEU A 177 -2.36 -11.77 1.63
CA LEU A 177 -3.82 -11.97 1.53
C LEU A 177 -4.50 -10.73 0.95
N MET A 178 -5.61 -10.92 0.26
CA MET A 178 -6.44 -9.84 -0.26
C MET A 178 -7.91 -10.05 0.14
N ASP A 179 -8.62 -8.96 0.47
CA ASP A 179 -10.06 -8.96 0.78
C ASP A 179 -10.73 -7.67 0.26
N LEU A 180 -11.46 -7.78 -0.85
CA LEU A 180 -12.12 -6.63 -1.48
C LEU A 180 -13.63 -6.70 -1.24
N ASN A 181 -14.10 -6.15 -0.11
CA ASN A 181 -15.53 -6.13 0.21
C ASN A 181 -16.31 -5.10 -0.63
N ALA A 182 -15.73 -3.92 -0.86
CA ALA A 182 -16.31 -2.86 -1.70
C ALA A 182 -15.20 -1.92 -2.21
N GLY A 183 -15.49 -1.09 -3.21
CA GLY A 183 -14.50 -0.21 -3.84
C GLY A 183 -13.89 -0.83 -5.10
N VAL A 184 -12.86 -0.18 -5.63
CA VAL A 184 -12.23 -0.59 -6.90
C VAL A 184 -10.70 -0.66 -6.75
N LEU A 185 -10.13 -1.80 -7.10
CA LEU A 185 -8.72 -1.98 -7.42
C LEU A 185 -8.56 -1.93 -8.95
N ASP A 186 -7.91 -0.90 -9.44
CA ASP A 186 -7.69 -0.64 -10.85
C ASP A 186 -6.22 -0.88 -11.23
N ILE A 187 -6.02 -1.83 -12.12
CA ILE A 187 -4.72 -2.15 -12.71
C ILE A 187 -4.57 -1.28 -13.96
N ALA A 188 -4.04 -0.08 -13.80
CA ALA A 188 -3.80 0.89 -14.86
C ALA A 188 -2.43 0.70 -15.53
N GLY A 189 -2.04 -0.57 -15.74
CA GLY A 189 -0.76 -0.96 -16.36
C GLY A 189 0.33 -1.43 -15.39
N GLY A 190 0.09 -1.39 -14.08
CA GLY A 190 1.00 -1.96 -13.08
C GLY A 190 0.75 -3.44 -12.78
N THR A 191 1.31 -3.91 -11.66
CA THR A 191 1.26 -5.33 -11.26
C THR A 191 0.69 -5.49 -9.85
N VAL A 192 -0.18 -6.49 -9.67
CA VAL A 192 -0.64 -6.94 -8.35
C VAL A 192 -0.22 -8.39 -8.14
N ILE A 193 0.38 -8.70 -6.99
CA ILE A 193 0.83 -10.05 -6.62
C ILE A 193 0.11 -10.46 -5.33
N ILE A 194 -0.53 -11.63 -5.34
CA ILE A 194 -1.29 -12.19 -4.21
C ILE A 194 -0.73 -13.58 -3.90
N ARG A 195 -0.11 -13.75 -2.73
CA ARG A 195 0.58 -15.01 -2.41
C ARG A 195 -0.33 -16.12 -1.90
N GLN A 196 -1.42 -15.75 -1.23
CA GLN A 196 -2.44 -16.65 -0.72
C GLN A 196 -3.78 -16.23 -1.31
N SER A 197 -3.97 -16.55 -2.58
CA SER A 197 -5.21 -16.24 -3.28
C SER A 197 -6.27 -17.31 -3.01
N ASN A 198 -7.54 -16.90 -3.01
CA ASN A 198 -8.67 -17.81 -3.22
C ASN A 198 -9.22 -17.52 -4.63
N PRO A 199 -9.03 -18.43 -5.61
CA PRO A 199 -9.49 -18.22 -6.99
C PRO A 199 -10.97 -17.89 -7.12
N GLU A 200 -11.84 -18.45 -6.27
CA GLU A 200 -13.28 -18.19 -6.29
C GLU A 200 -13.60 -16.74 -5.91
N ASN A 201 -12.92 -16.21 -4.90
CA ASN A 201 -13.06 -14.81 -4.50
C ASN A 201 -12.53 -13.87 -5.59
N LEU A 202 -11.41 -14.24 -6.23
CA LEU A 202 -10.81 -13.44 -7.28
C LEU A 202 -11.72 -13.29 -8.50
N ASP A 203 -12.25 -14.41 -9.01
CA ASP A 203 -13.20 -14.43 -10.13
C ASP A 203 -14.46 -13.60 -9.80
N LYS A 204 -14.99 -13.77 -8.58
CA LYS A 204 -16.10 -12.95 -8.09
C LYS A 204 -15.77 -11.46 -8.11
N TRP A 205 -14.63 -11.04 -7.57
CA TRP A 205 -14.25 -9.62 -7.52
C TRP A 205 -14.04 -9.01 -8.90
N ILE A 206 -13.50 -9.76 -9.86
CA ILE A 206 -13.38 -9.31 -11.26
C ILE A 206 -14.78 -9.14 -11.88
N LYS A 207 -15.67 -10.13 -11.75
CA LYS A 207 -17.04 -10.09 -12.27
C LYS A 207 -17.89 -8.96 -11.66
N GLU A 208 -17.69 -8.67 -10.38
CA GLU A 208 -18.38 -7.60 -9.66
C GLU A 208 -17.74 -6.21 -9.92
N GLY A 209 -16.69 -6.11 -10.75
CA GLY A 209 -16.03 -4.85 -11.07
C GLY A 209 -15.21 -4.26 -9.92
N ARG A 210 -14.88 -5.06 -8.90
CA ARG A 210 -14.00 -4.66 -7.78
C ARG A 210 -12.54 -4.73 -8.16
N ILE A 211 -12.20 -5.54 -9.15
CA ILE A 211 -10.90 -5.52 -9.83
C ILE A 211 -11.16 -5.22 -11.30
N VAL A 212 -10.55 -4.15 -11.82
CA VAL A 212 -10.69 -3.73 -13.22
C VAL A 212 -9.32 -3.50 -13.85
N ALA A 213 -9.25 -3.61 -15.17
CA ALA A 213 -8.08 -3.23 -15.95
C ALA A 213 -8.34 -1.86 -16.61
N MET A 214 -7.36 -0.97 -16.58
CA MET A 214 -7.39 0.33 -17.25
C MET A 214 -8.67 1.15 -16.98
N GLY A 215 -9.15 1.17 -15.74
CA GLY A 215 -10.37 1.88 -15.36
C GLY A 215 -11.67 1.27 -15.89
N GLY A 216 -11.65 0.01 -16.36
CA GLY A 216 -12.80 -0.66 -16.95
C GLY A 216 -13.07 -0.25 -18.40
N LEU A 217 -12.04 0.18 -19.12
CA LEU A 217 -12.15 0.52 -20.55
C LEU A 217 -12.41 -0.72 -21.40
N ASP A 218 -13.26 -0.57 -22.42
CA ASP A 218 -13.53 -1.63 -23.40
C ASP A 218 -12.25 -2.13 -24.08
N GLY A 219 -12.18 -3.44 -24.32
CA GLY A 219 -11.00 -4.08 -24.91
C GLY A 219 -9.83 -4.27 -23.94
N TRP A 220 -9.99 -4.00 -22.66
CA TRP A 220 -9.02 -4.34 -21.62
C TRP A 220 -9.63 -5.29 -20.59
N VAL A 221 -8.87 -6.34 -20.26
CA VAL A 221 -9.25 -7.36 -19.29
C VAL A 221 -8.19 -7.53 -18.21
N VAL A 222 -8.61 -8.01 -17.05
CA VAL A 222 -7.68 -8.45 -16.00
C VAL A 222 -7.09 -9.79 -16.42
N ASN A 223 -5.80 -9.80 -16.70
CA ASN A 223 -5.05 -11.03 -16.93
C ASN A 223 -4.62 -11.62 -15.59
N VAL A 224 -4.99 -12.89 -15.38
CA VAL A 224 -4.67 -13.66 -14.16
C VAL A 224 -3.65 -14.73 -14.53
N ALA A 225 -2.43 -14.61 -14.01
CA ALA A 225 -1.41 -15.63 -14.13
C ALA A 225 -1.20 -16.31 -12.77
N ILE A 226 -1.13 -17.64 -12.75
CA ILE A 226 -0.85 -18.43 -11.56
C ILE A 226 0.53 -19.05 -11.73
N ASP A 227 1.41 -18.79 -10.78
CA ASP A 227 2.71 -19.47 -10.69
C ASP A 227 2.50 -20.89 -10.14
N GLU A 228 2.84 -21.90 -10.93
CA GLU A 228 2.58 -23.32 -10.58
C GLU A 228 3.42 -23.84 -9.41
N GLU A 229 4.59 -23.24 -9.16
CA GLU A 229 5.50 -23.67 -8.09
C GLU A 229 5.05 -23.11 -6.74
N THR A 230 4.65 -21.84 -6.73
CA THR A 230 4.36 -21.08 -5.51
C THR A 230 2.87 -20.94 -5.23
N GLY A 231 2.01 -21.14 -6.24
CA GLY A 231 0.58 -20.84 -6.19
C GLY A 231 0.25 -19.35 -6.15
N TRP A 232 1.24 -18.48 -6.37
CA TRP A 232 1.04 -17.03 -6.33
C TRP A 232 0.25 -16.58 -7.57
N VAL A 233 -0.66 -15.63 -7.34
CA VAL A 233 -1.41 -15.00 -8.42
C VAL A 233 -0.79 -13.66 -8.77
N THR A 234 -0.55 -13.45 -10.05
CA THR A 234 -0.17 -12.16 -10.62
C THR A 234 -1.31 -11.62 -11.47
N LEU A 235 -1.78 -10.42 -11.16
CA LEU A 235 -2.77 -9.69 -11.92
C LEU A 235 -2.11 -8.56 -12.70
N THR A 236 -2.46 -8.45 -13.98
CA THR A 236 -2.00 -7.41 -14.89
C THR A 236 -3.15 -6.95 -15.78
N ALA A 237 -3.04 -5.78 -16.38
CA ALA A 237 -3.95 -5.37 -17.45
C ALA A 237 -3.46 -5.97 -18.78
N LYS A 238 -4.37 -6.55 -19.55
CA LYS A 238 -4.08 -7.06 -20.90
C LYS A 238 -5.12 -6.54 -21.87
N GLN A 239 -4.67 -6.10 -23.04
CA GLN A 239 -5.57 -5.78 -24.13
C GLN A 239 -6.17 -7.08 -24.67
N GLU A 240 -7.49 -7.14 -24.76
CA GLU A 240 -8.17 -8.24 -25.42
C GLU A 240 -7.83 -8.19 -26.91
N GLU A 241 -7.24 -9.26 -27.44
CA GLU A 241 -7.03 -9.37 -28.86
C GLU A 241 -8.39 -9.47 -29.53
N VAL A 242 -8.82 -8.37 -30.17
CA VAL A 242 -9.94 -8.43 -31.09
C VAL A 242 -9.48 -9.32 -32.24
N LEU A 243 -9.88 -10.58 -32.21
CA LEU A 243 -9.79 -11.45 -33.38
C LEU A 243 -10.62 -10.78 -34.47
N LEU A 244 -9.97 -9.98 -35.32
CA LEU A 244 -10.48 -9.46 -36.57
C LEU A 244 -10.62 -10.64 -37.54
N GLY A 245 -11.53 -11.55 -37.21
CA GLY A 245 -11.86 -12.76 -37.93
C GLY A 245 -13.12 -12.56 -38.75
N MET A 246 -12.91 -12.53 -40.07
CA MET A 246 -13.87 -12.88 -41.13
C MET A 246 -14.85 -11.80 -41.59
N LEU A 247 -14.41 -10.99 -42.57
CA LEU A 247 -15.17 -10.71 -43.79
C LEU A 247 -14.22 -10.24 -44.92
N SER A 248 -13.12 -10.99 -45.16
CA SER A 248 -12.53 -11.01 -46.51
C SER A 248 -13.45 -11.87 -47.38
N THR A 249 -14.46 -11.22 -47.95
CA THR A 249 -15.31 -11.83 -48.98
C THR A 249 -14.39 -12.19 -50.14
N HIS A 250 -14.21 -13.50 -50.36
CA HIS A 250 -13.77 -14.03 -51.64
C HIS A 250 -14.73 -13.54 -52.72
N ARG A 251 -14.41 -12.43 -53.39
CA ARG A 251 -14.90 -12.19 -54.74
C ARG A 251 -14.04 -13.04 -55.67
N MET A 252 -14.48 -14.28 -55.88
CA MET A 252 -14.25 -14.94 -57.16
C MET A 252 -15.16 -14.25 -58.18
N ILE A 253 -14.56 -13.46 -59.07
CA ILE A 253 -15.02 -13.29 -60.44
C ILE A 253 -13.78 -13.43 -61.32
#